data_AF-A0A482WZK1-F1
#
_entry.id   AF-A0A482WZK1-F1
#
_cell.length_a   1.000
_cell.length_b   1.000
_cell.length_c   1.000
_cell.angle_alpha   90.00
_cell.angle_beta   90.00
_cell.angle_gamma   90.00
#
_symmetry.space_group_name_H-M   'P 1'
#
loop_
_entity.id
_entity.type
_entity.pdbx_description
1 polymer ?
#
loop_
_entity_poly.entity_id
_entity_poly.type
_entity_poly.pdbx_seq_one_letter_code
_entity_poly.pdbx_strand_id
1 'polypeptide(L)'
;MNSFKNAYHEITPNQVTLALSDNRLFDNWTALRHENLQLTIQNEKLRVEGGGSSGGGANETKISILEQKLLNQQEELTELHKRRGEKAQLINDLKDSLKDKEKQINELEERLAASSSECNRLRAEIEMYNVNRKNLEDLNLHVKDELHALQLEFVHLEVKLRKTQDENARLLEKLMKYKTKDAEKMNEENENFLRHRNAKMQKEIEDAVKEPRGLSPEQVFNLPFSSAIPKKPILKFDAHDGEVDAVKWSPVDRLVATGGGDRKVKLWDVSNGRLDKAKTFQVFQIYKELVFYCTELAKTAVDG
;
A
#
# COMPACT_ATOMS: atom_id res chain seq x y z
N MET A 1 -4.98 -7.41 -47.78
CA MET A 1 -5.45 -8.57 -48.56
C MET A 1 -6.94 -8.73 -48.28
N ASN A 2 -7.76 -8.41 -49.28
CA ASN A 2 -9.19 -8.70 -49.44
C ASN A 2 -10.18 -8.24 -48.36
N SER A 3 -10.70 -7.02 -48.50
CA SER A 3 -12.09 -6.71 -48.09
C SER A 3 -12.79 -5.81 -49.11
N PHE A 4 -12.69 -6.17 -50.39
CA PHE A 4 -13.74 -5.85 -51.37
C PHE A 4 -14.85 -6.88 -51.17
N LYS A 5 -15.63 -6.72 -50.10
CA LYS A 5 -16.89 -7.45 -49.94
C LYS A 5 -17.90 -6.81 -50.90
N ASN A 6 -17.89 -7.31 -52.13
CA ASN A 6 -19.09 -7.71 -52.85
C ASN A 6 -20.39 -7.03 -52.38
N ALA A 7 -20.62 -5.81 -52.86
CA ALA A 7 -21.95 -5.21 -52.91
C ALA A 7 -22.75 -5.90 -54.03
N TYR A 8 -23.05 -7.19 -53.85
CA TYR A 8 -24.17 -7.79 -54.56
C TYR A 8 -25.41 -7.34 -53.80
N HIS A 9 -26.13 -6.36 -54.36
CA HIS A 9 -27.51 -6.14 -53.98
C HIS A 9 -28.24 -7.47 -54.18
N GLU A 10 -28.48 -8.22 -53.10
CA GLU A 10 -29.43 -9.33 -53.11
C GLU A 10 -30.77 -8.74 -53.55
N ILE A 11 -31.13 -9.00 -54.81
CA ILE A 11 -32.43 -8.66 -55.35
C ILE A 11 -33.43 -9.43 -54.49
N THR A 12 -34.12 -8.72 -53.61
CA THR A 12 -35.08 -9.36 -52.71
C THR A 12 -36.12 -10.09 -53.55
N PRO A 13 -36.64 -11.25 -53.09
CA PRO A 13 -37.66 -12.01 -53.83
C PRO A 13 -38.85 -11.14 -54.27
N ASN A 14 -39.18 -10.10 -53.50
CA ASN A 14 -40.19 -9.10 -53.83
C ASN A 14 -39.83 -8.24 -55.06
N GLN A 15 -38.58 -7.84 -55.23
CA GLN A 15 -38.14 -7.08 -56.41
C GLN A 15 -38.20 -7.91 -57.69
N VAL A 16 -37.85 -9.20 -57.63
CA VAL A 16 -37.99 -10.12 -58.78
C VAL A 16 -39.46 -10.28 -59.16
N THR A 17 -40.34 -10.44 -58.16
CA THR A 17 -41.77 -10.63 -58.38
C THR A 17 -42.42 -9.38 -59.00
N LEU A 18 -42.02 -8.19 -58.54
CA LEU A 18 -42.47 -6.90 -59.08
C LEU A 18 -42.04 -6.72 -60.55
N ALA A 19 -40.78 -7.00 -60.87
CA ALA A 19 -40.26 -6.90 -62.24
C ALA A 19 -40.98 -7.87 -63.20
N LEU A 20 -41.29 -9.09 -62.73
CA LEU A 20 -42.07 -10.05 -63.51
C LEU A 20 -43.52 -9.60 -63.73
N SER A 21 -44.15 -8.94 -62.74
CA SER A 21 -45.50 -8.39 -62.91
C SER A 21 -45.52 -7.21 -63.88
N ASP A 22 -44.51 -6.34 -63.83
CA ASP A 22 -44.40 -5.18 -64.73
C ASP A 22 -44.20 -5.61 -66.19
N ASN A 23 -43.36 -6.64 -66.42
CA ASN A 23 -43.18 -7.21 -67.76
C ASN A 23 -44.48 -7.79 -68.33
N ARG A 24 -45.26 -8.52 -67.51
CA ARG A 24 -46.57 -9.05 -67.93
C ARG A 24 -47.58 -7.94 -68.24
N LEU A 25 -47.56 -6.86 -67.48
CA LEU A 25 -48.40 -5.68 -67.72
C LEU A 25 -48.03 -4.99 -69.03
N PHE A 26 -46.73 -4.88 -69.33
CA PHE A 26 -46.22 -4.33 -70.57
C PHE A 26 -46.64 -5.18 -71.79
N ASP A 27 -46.47 -6.50 -71.70
CA ASP A 27 -46.87 -7.42 -72.77
C ASP A 27 -48.38 -7.33 -73.06
N ASN A 28 -49.21 -7.32 -72.01
CA ASN A 28 -50.66 -7.14 -72.16
C ASN A 28 -51.02 -5.79 -72.79
N TRP A 29 -50.35 -4.70 -72.39
CA TRP A 29 -50.57 -3.38 -72.98
C TRP A 29 -50.21 -3.34 -74.47
N THR A 30 -49.10 -3.97 -74.86
CA THR A 30 -48.71 -4.05 -76.28
C THR A 30 -49.71 -4.86 -77.11
N ALA A 31 -50.26 -5.95 -76.56
CA ALA A 31 -51.29 -6.76 -77.21
C ALA A 31 -52.59 -5.96 -77.43
N LEU A 32 -53.11 -5.28 -76.39
CA LEU A 32 -54.31 -4.45 -76.51
C LEU A 32 -54.13 -3.27 -77.48
N ARG A 33 -52.92 -2.70 -77.54
CA ARG A 33 -52.59 -1.65 -78.51
C ARG A 33 -52.62 -2.16 -79.94
N HIS A 34 -52.11 -3.37 -80.18
CA HIS A 34 -52.14 -4.00 -81.49
C HIS A 34 -53.58 -4.31 -81.91
N GLU A 35 -54.40 -4.83 -81.00
CA GLU A 35 -55.82 -5.10 -81.25
C GLU A 35 -56.62 -3.83 -81.58
N ASN A 36 -56.41 -2.73 -80.85
CA ASN A 36 -57.03 -1.43 -81.16
C ASN A 36 -56.62 -0.89 -82.54
N LEU A 37 -55.36 -1.08 -82.93
CA LEU A 37 -54.90 -0.69 -84.26
C LEU A 37 -55.60 -1.51 -85.34
N GLN A 38 -55.77 -2.83 -85.14
CA GLN A 38 -56.48 -3.70 -86.05
C GLN A 38 -57.96 -3.32 -86.18
N LEU A 39 -58.64 -3.05 -85.06
CA LEU A 39 -60.03 -2.59 -85.05
C LEU A 39 -60.20 -1.25 -85.77
N THR A 40 -59.23 -0.35 -85.63
CA THR A 40 -59.22 0.95 -86.35
C THR A 40 -59.09 0.75 -87.86
N ILE A 41 -58.18 -0.12 -88.30
CA ILE A 41 -58.00 -0.47 -89.72
C ILE A 41 -59.27 -1.14 -90.27
N GLN A 42 -59.91 -2.01 -89.49
CA GLN A 42 -61.13 -2.69 -89.87
C GLN A 42 -62.32 -1.72 -89.99
N ASN A 43 -62.45 -0.77 -89.07
CA ASN A 43 -63.46 0.29 -89.15
C ASN A 43 -63.25 1.21 -90.35
N GLU A 44 -61.99 1.54 -90.68
CA GLU A 44 -61.68 2.36 -91.85
C GLU A 44 -61.99 1.59 -93.16
N LYS A 45 -61.70 0.29 -93.22
CA LYS A 45 -62.11 -0.58 -94.34
C LYS A 45 -63.64 -0.65 -94.48
N LEU A 46 -64.37 -0.82 -93.38
CA LEU A 46 -65.84 -0.83 -93.39
C LEU A 46 -66.43 0.54 -93.79
N ARG A 47 -65.78 1.66 -93.45
CA ARG A 47 -66.15 3.00 -93.95
C ARG A 47 -65.97 3.13 -95.45
N VAL A 48 -64.92 2.53 -96.01
CA VAL A 48 -64.61 2.57 -97.45
C VAL A 48 -65.52 1.63 -98.25
N GLU A 49 -65.88 0.47 -97.69
CA GLU A 49 -66.76 -0.53 -98.32
C GLU A 49 -68.27 -0.24 -98.12
N GLY A 50 -68.64 0.58 -97.14
CA GLY A 50 -70.04 0.90 -96.80
C GLY A 50 -70.74 1.97 -97.64
N GLY A 51 -70.18 2.36 -98.79
CA GLY A 51 -70.77 3.35 -99.70
C GLY A 51 -71.94 2.80 -100.52
N GLY A 52 -73.06 2.43 -99.88
CA GLY A 52 -74.21 1.87 -100.58
C GLY A 52 -75.50 1.76 -99.76
N SER A 53 -76.39 2.74 -99.98
CA SER A 53 -77.87 2.71 -99.88
C SER A 53 -78.62 2.21 -98.61
N SER A 54 -79.52 3.09 -98.16
CA SER A 54 -80.87 2.85 -97.61
C SER A 54 -81.06 1.89 -96.42
N GLY A 55 -81.27 2.47 -95.23
CA GLY A 55 -81.71 1.73 -94.04
C GLY A 55 -81.88 2.60 -92.78
N GLY A 56 -82.69 3.67 -92.86
CA GLY A 56 -82.81 4.70 -91.82
C GLY A 56 -83.10 4.18 -90.41
N GLY A 57 -84.03 3.24 -90.22
CA GLY A 57 -84.44 2.78 -88.89
C GLY A 57 -83.52 1.73 -88.22
N ALA A 58 -82.81 0.89 -89.00
CA ALA A 58 -81.86 -0.09 -88.47
C ALA A 58 -80.49 0.53 -88.17
N ASN A 59 -80.12 1.59 -88.90
CA ASN A 59 -78.94 2.38 -88.60
C ASN A 59 -79.17 3.26 -87.37
N GLU A 60 -80.33 3.87 -87.19
CA GLU A 60 -80.64 4.72 -86.02
C GLU A 60 -80.64 3.93 -84.70
N THR A 61 -81.16 2.70 -84.70
CA THR A 61 -81.06 1.79 -83.54
C THR A 61 -79.63 1.28 -83.28
N LYS A 62 -78.85 0.97 -84.32
CA LYS A 62 -77.41 0.66 -84.17
C LYS A 62 -76.61 1.85 -83.68
N ILE A 63 -76.90 3.06 -84.16
CA ILE A 63 -76.28 4.32 -83.72
C ILE A 63 -76.59 4.53 -82.24
N SER A 64 -77.84 4.38 -81.81
CA SER A 64 -78.22 4.49 -80.40
C SER A 64 -77.52 3.47 -79.49
N ILE A 65 -77.39 2.21 -79.92
CA ILE A 65 -76.65 1.18 -79.17
C ILE A 65 -75.15 1.52 -79.08
N LEU A 66 -74.57 2.06 -80.16
CA LEU A 66 -73.16 2.48 -80.18
C LEU A 66 -72.94 3.72 -79.30
N GLU A 67 -73.86 4.68 -79.29
CA GLU A 67 -73.83 5.84 -78.40
C GLU A 67 -73.91 5.41 -76.92
N GLN A 68 -74.77 4.45 -76.59
CA GLN A 68 -74.85 3.91 -75.23
C GLN A 68 -73.56 3.16 -74.83
N LYS A 69 -72.96 2.40 -75.75
CA LYS A 69 -71.65 1.76 -75.51
C LYS A 69 -70.54 2.79 -75.33
N LEU A 70 -70.53 3.85 -76.14
CA LEU A 70 -69.57 4.94 -76.02
C LEU A 70 -69.70 5.62 -74.66
N LEU A 71 -70.93 5.88 -74.20
CA LEU A 71 -71.21 6.45 -72.88
C LEU A 71 -70.70 5.53 -71.76
N ASN A 72 -71.03 4.23 -71.80
CA ASN A 72 -70.56 3.26 -70.81
C ASN A 72 -69.03 3.16 -70.78
N GLN A 73 -68.38 3.19 -71.95
CA GLN A 73 -66.92 3.21 -72.03
C GLN A 73 -66.34 4.52 -71.45
N GLN A 74 -67.00 5.65 -71.67
CA GLN A 74 -66.62 6.93 -71.09
C GLN A 74 -66.72 6.92 -69.55
N GLU A 75 -67.79 6.33 -69.01
CA GLU A 75 -68.00 6.16 -67.57
C GLU A 75 -66.95 5.22 -66.96
N GLU A 76 -66.69 4.07 -67.58
CA GLU A 76 -65.68 3.11 -67.13
C GLU A 76 -64.27 3.72 -67.15
N LEU A 77 -63.94 4.49 -68.20
CA LEU A 77 -62.67 5.22 -68.29
C LEU A 77 -62.52 6.24 -67.15
N THR A 78 -63.61 6.94 -66.82
CA THR A 78 -63.63 7.93 -65.73
C THR A 78 -63.42 7.26 -64.39
N GLU A 79 -64.07 6.11 -64.14
CA GLU A 79 -63.93 5.35 -62.90
C GLU A 79 -62.53 4.73 -62.77
N LEU A 80 -61.94 4.26 -63.87
CA LEU A 80 -60.56 3.80 -63.92
C LEU A 80 -59.57 4.92 -63.59
N HIS A 81 -59.77 6.13 -64.14
CA HIS A 81 -58.94 7.28 -63.80
C HIS A 81 -59.04 7.66 -62.33
N LYS A 82 -60.23 7.60 -61.74
CA LYS A 82 -60.45 7.81 -60.31
C LYS A 82 -59.70 6.77 -59.47
N ARG A 83 -59.89 5.48 -59.75
CA ARG A 83 -59.16 4.39 -59.05
C ARG A 83 -57.65 4.49 -59.20
N ARG A 84 -57.16 4.92 -60.38
CA ARG A 84 -55.73 5.16 -60.61
C ARG A 84 -55.21 6.28 -59.72
N GLY A 85 -55.95 7.37 -59.57
CA GLY A 85 -55.62 8.47 -58.66
C GLY A 85 -55.58 8.01 -57.19
N GLU A 86 -56.58 7.26 -56.75
CA GLU A 86 -56.65 6.70 -55.39
C GLU A 86 -55.45 5.78 -55.09
N LYS A 87 -55.11 4.88 -56.02
CA LYS A 87 -53.93 4.01 -55.88
C LYS A 87 -52.63 4.80 -55.88
N ALA A 88 -52.50 5.82 -56.72
CA ALA A 88 -51.32 6.68 -56.73
C ALA A 88 -51.15 7.43 -55.40
N GLN A 89 -52.25 7.92 -54.81
CA GLN A 89 -52.22 8.55 -53.50
C GLN A 89 -51.78 7.56 -52.41
N LEU A 90 -52.36 6.36 -52.38
CA LEU A 90 -51.98 5.32 -51.43
C LEU A 90 -50.49 4.96 -51.52
N ILE A 91 -49.94 4.88 -52.75
CA ILE A 91 -48.52 4.63 -52.96
C ILE A 91 -47.65 5.74 -52.34
N ASN A 92 -48.06 7.01 -52.48
CA ASN A 92 -47.34 8.13 -51.88
C ASN A 92 -47.40 8.07 -50.36
N ASP A 93 -48.58 7.84 -49.79
CA ASP A 93 -48.77 7.75 -48.33
C ASP A 93 -47.94 6.59 -47.73
N LEU A 94 -47.92 5.43 -48.41
CA LEU A 94 -47.09 4.29 -48.00
C LEU A 94 -45.59 4.59 -48.12
N LYS A 95 -45.18 5.34 -49.15
CA LYS A 95 -43.79 5.74 -49.34
C LYS A 95 -43.32 6.71 -48.24
N ASP A 96 -44.17 7.66 -47.87
CA ASP A 96 -43.87 8.57 -46.76
C ASP A 96 -43.80 7.82 -45.43
N SER A 97 -44.72 6.88 -45.19
CA SER A 97 -44.69 6.01 -44.02
C SER A 97 -43.43 5.14 -43.97
N LEU A 98 -43.02 4.57 -45.11
CA LEU A 98 -41.78 3.79 -45.22
C LEU A 98 -40.55 4.63 -44.87
N LYS A 99 -40.48 5.86 -45.41
CA LYS A 99 -39.38 6.79 -45.13
C LYS A 99 -39.30 7.16 -43.65
N ASP A 100 -40.44 7.35 -42.99
CA ASP A 100 -40.47 7.64 -41.55
C ASP A 100 -40.06 6.42 -40.72
N LYS A 101 -40.43 5.21 -41.15
CA LYS A 101 -39.98 3.96 -40.52
C LYS A 101 -38.47 3.74 -40.70
N GLU A 102 -37.91 4.01 -41.88
CA GLU A 102 -36.47 3.95 -42.12
C GLU A 102 -35.70 4.93 -41.22
N LYS A 103 -36.20 6.15 -41.02
CA LYS A 103 -35.61 7.10 -40.07
C LYS A 103 -35.65 6.56 -38.63
N GLN A 104 -36.79 6.02 -38.19
CA GLN A 104 -36.93 5.44 -36.85
C GLN A 104 -35.94 4.28 -36.64
N ILE A 105 -35.74 3.44 -37.66
CA ILE A 105 -34.78 2.34 -37.61
C ILE A 105 -33.36 2.90 -37.45
N ASN A 106 -32.95 3.86 -38.27
CA ASN A 106 -31.61 4.46 -38.19
C ASN A 106 -31.34 5.11 -36.83
N GLU A 107 -32.31 5.84 -36.27
CA GLU A 107 -32.20 6.45 -34.94
C GLU A 107 -32.05 5.39 -33.83
N LEU A 108 -32.78 4.28 -33.92
CA LEU A 108 -32.67 3.18 -32.98
C LEU A 108 -31.34 2.42 -33.11
N GLU A 109 -30.85 2.23 -34.34
CA GLU A 109 -29.54 1.62 -34.60
C GLU A 109 -28.40 2.46 -34.04
N GLU A 110 -28.44 3.78 -34.21
CA GLU A 110 -27.44 4.70 -33.65
C GLU A 110 -27.47 4.67 -32.11
N ARG A 111 -28.67 4.70 -31.51
CA ARG A 111 -28.83 4.57 -30.05
C ARG A 111 -28.33 3.23 -29.52
N LEU A 112 -28.60 2.14 -30.24
CA LEU A 112 -28.13 0.81 -29.88
C LEU A 112 -26.60 0.72 -29.97
N ALA A 113 -26.01 1.28 -31.03
CA ALA A 113 -24.55 1.33 -31.19
C ALA A 113 -23.88 2.15 -30.06
N ALA A 114 -24.44 3.32 -29.74
CA ALA A 114 -23.95 4.14 -28.63
C ALA A 114 -24.03 3.41 -27.28
N SER A 115 -25.18 2.79 -26.98
CA SER A 115 -25.35 2.00 -25.75
C SER A 115 -24.42 0.77 -25.71
N SER A 116 -24.21 0.11 -26.85
CA SER A 116 -23.30 -1.04 -26.93
C SER A 116 -21.85 -0.63 -26.68
N SER A 117 -21.42 0.50 -27.23
CA SER A 117 -20.10 1.08 -26.97
C SER A 117 -19.90 1.39 -25.48
N GLU A 118 -20.90 1.99 -24.84
CA GLU A 118 -20.86 2.28 -23.41
C GLU A 118 -20.82 1.01 -22.55
N CYS A 119 -21.60 -0.02 -22.90
CA CYS A 119 -21.50 -1.32 -22.24
C CYS A 119 -20.10 -1.94 -22.37
N ASN A 120 -19.46 -1.82 -23.54
CA ASN A 120 -18.10 -2.32 -23.74
C ASN A 120 -17.08 -1.53 -22.90
N ARG A 121 -17.22 -0.21 -22.82
CA ARG A 121 -16.39 0.66 -21.99
C ARG A 121 -16.48 0.28 -20.51
N LEU A 122 -17.71 0.15 -19.98
CA LEU A 122 -17.94 -0.24 -18.60
C LEU A 122 -17.43 -1.65 -18.30
N ARG A 123 -17.59 -2.59 -19.24
CA ARG A 123 -17.02 -3.95 -19.10
C ARG A 123 -15.49 -3.92 -19.01
N ALA A 124 -14.82 -3.11 -19.82
CA ALA A 124 -13.37 -2.96 -19.75
C ALA A 124 -12.92 -2.34 -18.42
N GLU A 125 -13.67 -1.37 -17.92
CA GLU A 125 -13.40 -0.73 -16.62
C GLU A 125 -13.57 -1.72 -15.45
N ILE A 126 -14.64 -2.53 -15.47
CA ILE A 126 -14.85 -3.62 -14.50
C ILE A 126 -13.70 -4.62 -14.54
N GLU A 127 -13.25 -5.02 -15.72
CA GLU A 127 -12.13 -5.96 -15.86
C GLU A 127 -10.83 -5.38 -15.29
N MET A 128 -10.55 -4.10 -15.54
CA MET A 128 -9.41 -3.41 -14.94
C MET A 128 -9.50 -3.39 -13.41
N TYR A 129 -10.65 -3.08 -12.83
CA TYR A 129 -10.82 -3.11 -11.38
C TYR A 129 -10.69 -4.52 -10.80
N ASN A 130 -11.16 -5.56 -11.52
CA ASN A 130 -10.99 -6.95 -11.11
C ASN A 130 -9.51 -7.37 -11.06
N VAL A 131 -8.73 -6.99 -12.07
CA VAL A 131 -7.28 -7.25 -12.10
C VAL A 131 -6.59 -6.51 -10.96
N ASN A 132 -6.90 -5.23 -10.74
CA ASN A 132 -6.31 -4.46 -9.64
C ASN A 132 -6.69 -5.03 -8.26
N ARG A 133 -7.94 -5.44 -8.07
CA ARG A 133 -8.39 -6.11 -6.84
C ARG A 133 -7.59 -7.38 -6.60
N LYS A 134 -7.41 -8.22 -7.62
CA LYS A 134 -6.63 -9.45 -7.51
C LYS A 134 -5.17 -9.17 -7.15
N ASN A 135 -4.53 -8.20 -7.80
CA ASN A 135 -3.15 -7.80 -7.47
C ASN A 135 -3.02 -7.32 -6.02
N LEU A 136 -4.00 -6.58 -5.53
CA LEU A 136 -4.03 -6.13 -4.12
C LEU A 136 -4.26 -7.30 -3.15
N GLU A 137 -5.09 -8.27 -3.51
CA GLU A 137 -5.29 -9.50 -2.72
C GLU A 137 -4.01 -10.34 -2.64
N ASP A 138 -3.33 -10.53 -3.77
CA ASP A 138 -2.06 -11.26 -3.84
C ASP A 138 -0.96 -10.55 -3.02
N LEU A 139 -0.87 -9.22 -3.11
CA LEU A 139 0.07 -8.44 -2.30
C LEU A 139 -0.26 -8.50 -0.81
N ASN A 140 -1.55 -8.45 -0.44
CA ASN A 140 -1.97 -8.57 0.96
C ASN A 140 -1.61 -9.93 1.54
N LEU A 141 -1.78 -11.00 0.76
CA LEU A 141 -1.36 -12.34 1.15
C LEU A 141 0.16 -12.40 1.37
N HIS A 142 0.94 -11.86 0.43
CA HIS A 142 2.39 -11.82 0.55
C HIS A 142 2.86 -11.11 1.84
N VAL A 143 2.30 -9.94 2.14
CA VAL A 143 2.64 -9.19 3.37
C VAL A 143 2.25 -9.96 4.63
N LYS A 144 1.14 -10.72 4.62
CA LYS A 144 0.76 -11.58 5.75
C LYS A 144 1.75 -12.71 5.97
N ASP A 145 2.23 -13.33 4.90
CA ASP A 145 3.22 -14.41 4.97
C ASP A 145 4.56 -13.88 5.52
N GLU A 146 5.00 -12.70 5.06
CA GLU A 146 6.19 -12.03 5.59
C GLU A 146 6.04 -11.69 7.08
N LEU A 147 4.88 -11.17 7.48
CA LEU A 147 4.59 -10.88 8.88
C LEU A 147 4.64 -12.15 9.73
N HIS A 148 4.07 -13.26 9.24
CA HIS A 148 4.09 -14.53 9.94
C HIS A 148 5.51 -15.08 10.08
N ALA A 149 6.32 -15.01 9.02
CA ALA A 149 7.73 -15.41 9.07
C ALA A 149 8.51 -14.59 10.09
N LEU A 150 8.33 -13.26 10.10
CA LEU A 150 8.99 -12.37 11.06
C LEU A 150 8.55 -12.65 12.51
N GLN A 151 7.28 -12.98 12.73
CA GLN A 151 6.80 -13.38 14.06
C GLN A 151 7.47 -14.66 14.55
N LEU A 152 7.65 -15.66 13.69
CA LEU A 152 8.36 -16.90 14.04
C LEU A 152 9.83 -16.63 14.38
N GLU A 153 10.50 -15.80 13.58
CA GLU A 153 11.89 -15.39 13.85
C GLU A 153 12.02 -14.60 15.16
N PHE A 154 11.05 -13.71 15.44
CA PHE A 154 11.01 -12.97 16.69
C PHE A 154 10.93 -13.92 17.90
N VAL A 155 10.00 -14.87 17.88
CA VAL A 155 9.87 -15.89 18.94
C VAL A 155 11.16 -16.72 19.07
N HIS A 156 11.78 -17.09 17.95
CA HIS A 156 13.06 -17.80 17.97
C HIS A 156 14.17 -16.98 18.66
N LEU A 157 14.27 -15.70 18.34
CA LEU A 157 15.25 -14.79 18.95
C LEU A 157 14.98 -14.56 20.44
N GLU A 158 13.73 -14.43 20.87
CA GLU A 158 13.36 -14.33 22.28
C GLU A 158 13.84 -15.54 23.08
N VAL A 159 13.63 -16.75 22.54
CA VAL A 159 14.11 -17.99 23.17
C VAL A 159 15.65 -18.00 23.26
N LYS A 160 16.35 -17.56 22.21
CA LYS A 160 17.82 -17.49 22.21
C LYS A 160 18.35 -16.47 23.21
N LEU A 161 17.72 -15.30 23.30
CA LEU A 161 18.03 -14.28 24.29
C LEU A 161 17.86 -14.84 25.70
N ARG A 162 16.73 -15.53 25.96
CA ARG A 162 16.46 -16.10 27.28
C ARG A 162 17.51 -17.14 27.68
N LYS A 163 17.87 -18.04 26.78
CA LYS A 163 18.95 -19.02 27.02
C LYS A 163 20.27 -18.35 27.38
N THR A 164 20.65 -17.31 26.63
CA THR A 164 21.89 -16.56 26.88
C THR A 164 21.85 -15.83 28.23
N GLN A 165 20.70 -15.27 28.60
CA GLN A 165 20.49 -14.65 29.92
C GLN A 165 20.62 -15.67 31.06
N ASP A 166 20.01 -16.83 30.91
CA ASP A 166 20.09 -17.91 31.90
C ASP A 166 21.54 -18.44 32.05
N GLU A 167 22.28 -18.56 30.95
CA GLU A 167 23.70 -18.93 30.97
C GLU A 167 24.56 -17.89 31.69
N ASN A 168 24.36 -16.60 31.38
CA ASN A 168 25.05 -15.50 32.06
C ASN A 168 24.75 -15.49 33.57
N ALA A 169 23.50 -15.71 33.96
CA ALA A 169 23.10 -15.78 35.37
C ALA A 169 23.81 -16.93 36.10
N ARG A 170 23.90 -18.12 35.48
CA ARG A 170 24.63 -19.26 36.04
C ARG A 170 26.13 -18.99 36.18
N LEU A 171 26.74 -18.33 35.19
CA LEU A 171 28.16 -17.96 35.25
C LEU A 171 28.43 -16.95 36.38
N LEU A 172 27.56 -15.96 36.55
CA LEU A 172 27.63 -15.00 37.65
C LEU A 172 27.47 -15.69 39.01
N GLU A 173 26.50 -16.60 39.15
CA GLU A 173 26.32 -17.37 40.38
C GLU A 173 27.57 -18.19 40.71
N LYS A 174 28.17 -18.85 39.71
CA LYS A 174 29.40 -19.62 39.87
C LYS A 174 30.57 -18.71 40.29
N LEU A 175 30.70 -17.55 39.66
CA LEU A 175 31.72 -16.56 40.00
C LEU A 175 31.56 -16.06 41.44
N MET A 176 30.34 -15.75 41.85
CA MET A 176 30.04 -15.35 43.23
C MET A 176 30.43 -16.44 44.23
N LYS A 177 30.08 -17.71 43.96
CA LYS A 177 30.48 -18.84 44.82
C LYS A 177 32.00 -18.95 44.98
N TYR A 178 32.76 -18.79 43.90
CA TYR A 178 34.23 -18.79 43.98
C TYR A 178 34.74 -17.59 44.80
N LYS A 179 34.20 -16.39 44.58
CA LYS A 179 34.61 -15.19 45.32
C LYS A 179 34.27 -15.26 46.81
N THR A 180 33.10 -15.79 47.17
CA THR A 180 32.72 -16.02 48.58
C THR A 180 33.66 -17.02 49.23
N LYS A 181 33.95 -18.13 48.56
CA LYS A 181 34.87 -19.16 49.08
C LYS A 181 36.29 -18.61 49.29
N ASP A 182 36.78 -17.80 48.36
CA ASP A 182 38.08 -17.13 48.53
C ASP A 182 38.06 -16.13 49.68
N ALA A 183 36.97 -15.35 49.84
CA ALA A 183 36.82 -14.42 50.96
C ALA A 183 36.76 -15.16 52.32
N GLU A 184 36.07 -16.30 52.39
CA GLU A 184 36.01 -17.16 53.58
C GLU A 184 37.39 -17.66 53.97
N LYS A 185 38.18 -18.18 53.01
CA LYS A 185 39.57 -18.61 53.26
C LYS A 185 40.44 -17.47 53.77
N MET A 186 40.37 -16.29 53.14
CA MET A 186 41.13 -15.12 53.59
C MET A 186 40.73 -14.68 55.00
N ASN A 187 39.44 -14.77 55.35
CA ASN A 187 38.95 -14.49 56.69
C ASN A 187 39.42 -15.53 57.72
N GLU A 188 39.41 -16.82 57.36
CA GLU A 188 39.95 -17.90 58.21
C GLU A 188 41.44 -17.70 58.49
N GLU A 189 42.24 -17.33 57.47
CA GLU A 189 43.65 -17.01 57.63
C GLU A 189 43.88 -15.78 58.52
N ASN A 190 43.09 -14.72 58.34
CA ASN A 190 43.14 -13.52 59.18
C ASN A 190 42.77 -13.81 60.63
N GLU A 191 41.72 -14.59 60.88
CA GLU A 191 41.30 -15.03 62.22
C GLU A 191 42.39 -15.88 62.88
N ASN A 192 42.99 -16.82 62.14
CA ASN A 192 44.10 -17.62 62.63
C ASN A 192 45.31 -16.74 62.98
N PHE A 193 45.65 -15.77 62.13
CA PHE A 193 46.74 -14.83 62.39
C PHE A 193 46.48 -13.97 63.63
N LEU A 194 45.26 -13.43 63.78
CA LEU A 194 44.85 -12.67 64.96
C LEU A 194 44.89 -13.51 66.23
N ARG A 195 44.41 -14.77 66.18
CA ARG A 195 44.48 -15.71 67.31
C ARG A 195 45.93 -15.97 67.73
N HIS A 196 46.83 -16.26 66.79
CA HIS A 196 48.25 -16.47 67.10
C HIS A 196 48.89 -15.24 67.74
N ARG A 197 48.61 -14.05 67.19
CA ARG A 197 49.11 -12.78 67.74
C ARG A 197 48.58 -12.52 69.15
N ASN A 198 47.28 -12.71 69.38
CA ASN A 198 46.65 -12.52 70.68
C ASN A 198 47.17 -13.52 71.72
N ALA A 199 47.33 -14.79 71.36
CA ALA A 199 47.90 -15.80 72.24
C ALA A 199 49.36 -15.49 72.60
N LYS A 200 50.17 -15.01 71.64
CA LYS A 200 51.54 -14.57 71.90
C LYS A 200 51.57 -13.37 72.86
N MET A 201 50.74 -12.36 72.62
CA MET A 201 50.60 -11.20 73.50
C MET A 201 50.16 -11.61 74.91
N GLN A 202 49.18 -12.52 75.01
CA GLN A 202 48.71 -13.03 76.30
C GLN A 202 49.82 -13.75 77.07
N LYS A 203 50.62 -14.57 76.38
CA LYS A 203 51.79 -15.23 76.98
C LYS A 203 52.85 -14.23 77.45
N GLU A 204 53.15 -13.21 76.66
CA GLU A 204 54.09 -12.14 77.05
C GLU A 204 53.58 -11.37 78.28
N ILE A 205 52.28 -11.11 78.38
CA ILE A 205 51.67 -10.49 79.57
C ILE A 205 51.77 -11.42 80.78
N GLU A 206 51.46 -12.71 80.63
CA GLU A 206 51.58 -13.69 81.71
C GLU A 206 53.02 -13.87 82.21
N ASP A 207 53.99 -13.87 81.30
CA ASP A 207 55.42 -13.89 81.62
C ASP A 207 55.84 -12.58 82.32
N ALA A 208 55.33 -11.43 81.88
CA ALA A 208 55.56 -10.13 82.54
C ALA A 208 54.91 -10.04 83.94
N VAL A 209 53.77 -10.69 84.17
CA VAL A 209 53.13 -10.79 85.50
C VAL A 209 53.92 -11.73 86.43
N LYS A 210 54.61 -12.74 85.89
CA LYS A 210 55.50 -13.62 86.65
C LYS A 210 56.86 -13.01 87.00
N GLU A 211 57.28 -11.94 86.32
CA GLU A 211 58.41 -11.10 86.72
C GLU A 211 57.94 -9.88 87.53
N PRO A 212 57.85 -9.95 88.88
CA PRO A 212 57.56 -8.76 89.66
C PRO A 212 58.79 -7.84 89.66
N ARG A 213 58.87 -6.92 88.70
CA ARG A 213 59.66 -5.70 88.88
C ARG A 213 58.87 -4.77 89.78
N GLY A 214 59.36 -4.56 91.00
CA GLY A 214 58.85 -3.54 91.89
C GLY A 214 58.99 -2.16 91.24
N LEU A 215 57.87 -1.59 90.79
CA LEU A 215 57.78 -0.19 90.41
C LEU A 215 56.57 0.43 91.12
N SER A 216 56.89 1.52 91.82
CA SER A 216 55.99 2.37 92.60
C SER A 216 54.93 3.03 91.69
N PRO A 217 53.65 3.08 92.10
CA PRO A 217 52.55 3.61 91.30
C PRO A 217 52.43 5.14 91.45
N GLU A 218 53.41 5.91 90.96
CA GLU A 218 53.31 7.36 90.84
C GLU A 218 54.12 7.86 89.65
N GLN A 219 53.52 7.80 88.45
CA GLN A 219 53.87 8.67 87.32
C GLN A 219 52.76 8.61 86.28
N VAL A 220 51.66 9.30 86.60
CA VAL A 220 50.65 9.70 85.64
C VAL A 220 51.31 10.70 84.69
N PHE A 221 51.67 10.26 83.48
CA PHE A 221 52.07 11.16 82.40
C PHE A 221 50.86 12.00 81.99
N ASN A 222 50.72 13.15 82.65
CA ASN A 222 49.74 14.18 82.31
C ASN A 222 50.26 14.96 81.08
N LEU A 223 50.12 14.37 79.89
CA LEU A 223 50.32 15.08 78.63
C LEU A 223 49.03 15.85 78.30
N PRO A 224 49.07 17.17 78.04
CA PRO A 224 47.89 17.93 77.70
C PRO A 224 47.57 17.72 76.21
N PHE A 225 47.08 16.53 75.83
CA PHE A 225 46.39 16.38 74.55
C PHE A 225 44.91 16.69 74.76
N SER A 226 44.61 17.98 74.90
CA SER A 226 43.26 18.47 74.65
C SER A 226 43.03 18.44 73.14
N SER A 227 42.50 17.33 72.63
CA SER A 227 41.98 17.28 71.26
C SER A 227 40.65 18.03 71.21
N ALA A 228 40.72 19.37 71.25
CA ALA A 228 39.56 20.20 71.03
C ALA A 228 39.11 20.05 69.57
N ILE A 229 37.95 19.44 69.34
CA ILE A 229 37.33 19.35 68.02
C ILE A 229 37.09 20.79 67.52
N PRO A 230 37.65 21.21 66.37
CA PRO A 230 37.47 22.57 65.87
C PRO A 230 35.98 22.88 65.66
N LYS A 231 35.47 23.91 66.34
CA LYS A 231 34.05 24.32 66.22
C LYS A 231 33.74 25.13 64.96
N LYS A 232 34.76 25.54 64.19
CA LYS A 232 34.62 26.32 62.95
C LYS A 232 35.48 25.69 61.85
N PRO A 233 34.97 25.60 60.60
CA PRO A 233 35.75 25.08 59.50
C PRO A 233 36.91 26.03 59.20
N ILE A 234 38.11 25.48 59.10
CA ILE A 234 39.34 26.25 58.79
C ILE A 234 39.35 26.66 57.31
N LEU A 235 38.70 25.89 56.44
CA LEU A 235 38.67 26.11 55.00
C LEU A 235 37.31 25.68 54.41
N LYS A 236 36.76 26.49 53.50
CA LYS A 236 35.53 26.21 52.75
C LYS A 236 35.76 26.55 51.28
N PHE A 237 35.41 25.63 50.38
CA PHE A 237 35.54 25.82 48.94
C PHE A 237 34.55 24.93 48.19
N ASP A 238 34.18 25.36 46.98
CA ASP A 238 33.28 24.61 46.11
C ASP A 238 34.09 23.64 45.25
N ALA A 239 34.00 22.35 45.60
CA ALA A 239 34.81 21.32 44.97
C ALA A 239 34.29 20.92 43.57
N HIS A 240 32.97 20.87 43.37
CA HIS A 240 32.34 20.39 42.14
C HIS A 240 31.10 21.23 41.80
N ASP A 241 30.72 21.23 40.52
CA ASP A 241 29.52 21.95 40.02
C ASP A 241 28.20 21.17 40.29
N GLY A 242 28.28 20.12 41.12
CA GLY A 242 27.18 19.22 41.48
C GLY A 242 27.43 18.56 42.83
N GLU A 243 26.60 17.58 43.21
CA GLU A 243 26.72 16.87 44.49
C GLU A 243 28.08 16.16 44.61
N VAL A 244 28.69 16.22 45.79
CA VAL A 244 29.96 15.55 46.09
C VAL A 244 29.64 14.18 46.67
N ASP A 245 29.87 13.14 45.88
CA ASP A 245 29.51 11.76 46.24
C ASP A 245 30.60 11.07 47.08
N ALA A 246 31.86 11.50 46.96
CA ALA A 246 32.98 10.85 47.65
C ALA A 246 34.09 11.83 48.03
N VAL A 247 34.64 11.65 49.25
CA VAL A 247 35.82 12.37 49.75
C VAL A 247 36.75 11.38 50.44
N LYS A 248 38.05 11.41 50.09
CA LYS A 248 39.09 10.61 50.76
C LYS A 248 40.36 11.42 50.96
N TRP A 249 40.91 11.32 52.16
CA TRP A 249 42.25 11.83 52.49
C TRP A 249 43.31 10.80 52.12
N SER A 250 44.45 11.27 51.60
CA SER A 250 45.63 10.42 51.51
C SER A 250 46.15 10.12 52.93
N PRO A 251 46.49 8.85 53.24
CA PRO A 251 47.02 8.48 54.55
C PRO A 251 48.49 8.87 54.74
N VAL A 252 49.19 9.24 53.67
CA VAL A 252 50.63 9.54 53.66
C VAL A 252 50.90 10.99 53.24
N ASP A 253 50.18 11.46 52.23
CA ASP A 253 50.36 12.81 51.68
C ASP A 253 49.28 13.76 52.19
N ARG A 254 49.56 15.07 52.16
CA ARG A 254 48.56 16.12 52.50
C ARG A 254 47.59 16.38 51.34
N LEU A 255 47.12 15.31 50.72
CA LEU A 255 46.24 15.33 49.54
C LEU A 255 44.81 14.91 49.92
N VAL A 256 43.84 15.55 49.27
CA VAL A 256 42.42 15.17 49.33
C VAL A 256 41.93 14.86 47.93
N ALA A 257 41.28 13.71 47.77
CA ALA A 257 40.55 13.36 46.58
C ALA A 257 39.06 13.61 46.78
N THR A 258 38.43 14.30 45.84
CA THR A 258 36.97 14.48 45.78
C THR A 258 36.42 13.99 44.46
N GLY A 259 35.28 13.31 44.50
CA GLY A 259 34.50 12.91 43.32
C GLY A 259 33.08 13.41 43.44
N GLY A 260 32.52 13.94 42.34
CA GLY A 260 31.16 14.46 42.32
C GLY A 260 30.36 14.09 41.07
N GLY A 261 29.06 14.38 41.11
CA GLY A 261 28.10 14.12 40.05
C GLY A 261 28.39 14.89 38.74
N ASP A 262 29.34 15.83 38.76
CA ASP A 262 29.91 16.47 37.56
C ASP A 262 30.83 15.55 36.73
N ARG A 263 30.95 14.27 37.13
CA ARG A 263 31.75 13.22 36.48
C ARG A 263 33.25 13.56 36.42
N LYS A 264 33.74 14.29 37.42
CA LYS A 264 35.16 14.62 37.59
C LYS A 264 35.67 14.12 38.94
N VAL A 265 36.95 13.77 38.98
CA VAL A 265 37.70 13.56 40.22
C VAL A 265 38.75 14.66 40.33
N LYS A 266 38.83 15.34 41.46
CA LYS A 266 39.78 16.41 41.71
C LYS A 266 40.70 16.03 42.86
N LEU A 267 42.00 16.27 42.66
CA LEU A 267 43.01 16.15 43.70
C LEU A 267 43.42 17.54 44.19
N TRP A 268 43.35 17.71 45.50
CA TRP A 268 43.63 18.96 46.20
C TRP A 268 44.86 18.78 47.08
N ASP A 269 45.83 19.68 46.93
CA ASP A 269 46.95 19.78 47.85
C ASP A 269 46.59 20.75 48.98
N VAL A 270 46.67 20.26 50.22
CA VAL A 270 46.30 21.00 51.44
C VAL A 270 47.56 21.47 52.18
N SER A 271 48.72 21.50 51.51
CA SER A 271 49.93 22.09 52.06
C SER A 271 49.75 23.62 52.24
N ASN A 272 50.03 24.12 53.44
CA ASN A 272 50.09 25.54 53.82
C ASN A 272 48.77 26.35 53.91
N GLY A 273 47.60 25.71 54.05
CA GLY A 273 46.36 26.44 54.37
C GLY A 273 45.84 27.37 53.26
N ARG A 274 46.32 27.18 52.03
CA ARG A 274 45.80 27.78 50.81
C ARG A 274 45.55 26.67 49.80
N LEU A 275 44.39 26.70 49.14
CA LEU A 275 44.08 25.82 48.03
C LEU A 275 44.79 26.32 46.79
N ASP A 276 45.91 25.68 46.43
CA ASP A 276 46.43 25.82 45.07
C ASP A 276 45.71 24.85 44.11
N LYS A 277 45.64 25.27 42.85
CA LYS A 277 44.76 24.76 41.77
C LYS A 277 44.60 23.23 41.79
N ALA A 278 43.36 22.76 41.90
CA ALA A 278 43.02 21.33 41.79
C ALA A 278 43.49 20.74 40.45
N LYS A 279 44.20 19.61 40.51
CA LYS A 279 44.37 18.75 39.32
C LYS A 279 43.05 18.03 39.08
N THR A 280 42.41 18.33 37.94
CA THR A 280 41.11 17.77 37.57
C THR A 280 41.31 16.63 36.59
N PHE A 281 40.75 15.47 36.91
CA PHE A 281 40.73 14.29 36.07
C PHE A 281 39.28 13.99 35.64
N GLN A 282 39.06 13.78 34.35
CA GLN A 282 37.77 13.29 33.86
C GLN A 282 37.69 11.78 34.08
N VAL A 283 36.52 11.27 34.47
CA VAL A 283 36.30 9.84 34.77
C VAL A 283 36.72 8.92 33.60
N PHE A 284 36.58 9.38 32.35
CA PHE A 284 37.05 8.65 31.16
C PHE A 284 38.57 8.54 31.02
N GLN A 285 39.34 9.46 31.60
CA GLN A 285 40.81 9.45 31.55
C GLN A 285 41.41 8.56 32.66
N ILE A 286 40.71 8.42 33.80
CA ILE A 286 41.17 7.63 34.96
C ILE A 286 41.23 6.14 34.61
N TYR A 287 40.33 5.63 33.77
CA TYR A 287 40.40 4.23 33.30
C TYR A 287 41.63 3.92 32.44
N LYS A 288 42.19 4.91 31.72
CA LYS A 288 43.43 4.70 30.95
C LYS A 288 44.68 4.77 31.84
N GLU A 289 44.72 5.69 32.81
CA GLU A 289 45.89 5.82 33.69
C GLU A 289 45.94 4.77 34.81
N LEU A 290 44.81 4.29 35.33
CA LEU A 290 44.80 3.18 36.30
C LEU A 290 45.29 1.87 35.66
N VAL A 291 44.93 1.62 34.40
CA VAL A 291 45.42 0.44 33.64
C VAL A 291 46.93 0.56 33.39
N PHE A 292 47.45 1.77 33.16
CA PHE A 292 48.89 2.00 32.99
C PHE A 292 49.67 1.81 34.30
N TYR A 293 49.20 2.39 35.43
CA TYR A 293 49.88 2.24 36.73
C TYR A 293 49.82 0.80 37.28
N CYS A 294 48.71 0.08 37.09
CA CYS A 294 48.62 -1.32 37.50
C CYS A 294 49.50 -2.26 36.65
N THR A 295 49.74 -1.93 35.37
CA THR A 295 50.64 -2.74 34.52
C THR A 295 52.13 -2.47 34.82
N GLU A 296 52.47 -1.28 35.27
CA GLU A 296 53.85 -0.91 35.62
C GLU A 296 54.26 -1.41 37.02
N LEU A 297 53.32 -1.42 37.99
CA LEU A 297 53.50 -2.08 39.30
C LEU A 297 53.58 -3.61 39.19
N ALA A 298 52.88 -4.21 38.22
CA ALA A 298 52.96 -5.65 37.96
C ALA A 298 54.29 -6.07 37.32
N LYS A 299 54.95 -5.19 36.54
CA LYS A 299 56.26 -5.48 35.94
C LYS A 299 57.41 -5.37 36.95
N THR A 300 57.37 -4.38 37.84
CA THR A 300 58.41 -4.22 38.88
C THR A 300 58.33 -5.28 39.98
N ALA A 301 57.18 -5.93 40.18
CA ALA A 301 57.03 -7.02 41.14
C ALA A 301 57.44 -8.41 40.60
N VAL A 302 57.69 -8.55 39.30
CA VAL A 302 58.05 -9.84 38.66
C VAL A 302 59.56 -9.95 38.39
N ASP A 303 60.27 -8.82 38.28
CA ASP A 303 61.72 -8.78 37.99
C ASP A 303 62.60 -8.40 39.20
N GLY A 304 62.12 -8.58 40.44
CA GLY A 304 62.83 -8.28 41.69
C GLY A 304 62.92 -9.46 42.65
#